data_AF-A0A7J7KSM0-F1
#
_entry.id   AF-A0A7J7KSM0-F1
#
_cell.length_a   1.000
_cell.length_b   1.000
_cell.length_c   1.000
_cell.angle_alpha   90.00
_cell.angle_beta   90.00
_cell.angle_gamma   90.00
#
_symmetry.space_group_name_H-M   'P 1'
#
loop_
_entity.id
_entity.type
_entity.pdbx_description
1 polymer ?
#
loop_
_entity_poly.entity_id
_entity_poly.type
_entity_poly.pdbx_seq_one_letter_code
_entity_poly.pdbx_strand_id
1 'polypeptide(L)'
;MFVFAQQYARRNVFRGFWLSHQMFYLVFILMILHGAGILVQAPIFWTFLIAPLTMFVLDKLISLSRNKTEIAITKAELLPSAVTGLTFKRPAGFEYKSGQWVRIACLDLGADEYHPFTLTSAPHEDFLSLHIRAVGPWTMNIREAVDPKALHKGAVRDKPYPKLYLDGPFGEGHQDWYKYEWLYLISSTSHLLEPDSTARRFTSFG
;
A
#
# COMPACT_ATOMS: atom_id res chain seq x y z
N MET A 1 7.58 -7.63 22.95
CA MET A 1 7.56 -8.02 21.52
C MET A 1 6.72 -9.25 21.24
N PHE A 2 7.15 -10.45 21.64
CA PHE A 2 6.52 -11.71 21.23
C PHE A 2 5.04 -11.86 21.64
N VAL A 3 4.67 -11.47 22.86
CA VAL A 3 3.26 -11.54 23.33
C VAL A 3 2.35 -10.66 22.47
N PHE A 4 2.76 -9.42 22.21
CA PHE A 4 1.99 -8.49 21.38
C PHE A 4 2.06 -8.82 19.88
N ALA A 5 2.99 -9.68 19.45
CA ALA A 5 3.08 -10.20 18.08
C ALA A 5 2.07 -11.33 17.80
N GLN A 6 1.47 -11.92 18.85
CA GLN A 6 0.49 -12.99 18.69
C GLN A 6 -0.74 -12.51 17.91
N GLN A 7 -1.36 -13.43 17.16
CA GLN A 7 -2.47 -13.12 16.26
C GLN A 7 -3.66 -12.46 16.97
N TYR A 8 -3.93 -12.85 18.22
CA TYR A 8 -4.95 -12.21 19.04
C TYR A 8 -4.63 -10.76 19.34
N ALA A 9 -3.42 -10.47 19.84
CA ALA A 9 -2.99 -9.11 20.19
C ALA A 9 -2.91 -8.18 18.97
N ARG A 10 -2.43 -8.66 17.82
CA ARG A 10 -2.39 -7.87 16.58
C ARG A 10 -3.78 -7.45 16.09
N ARG A 11 -4.80 -8.29 16.27
CA ARG A 11 -6.17 -8.01 15.84
C ARG A 11 -6.90 -7.06 16.78
N ASN A 12 -6.71 -7.22 18.09
CA ASN A 12 -7.50 -6.50 19.10
C ASN A 12 -6.79 -5.27 19.68
N VAL A 13 -5.45 -5.25 19.65
CA VAL A 13 -4.62 -4.22 20.31
C VAL A 13 -3.49 -3.75 19.39
N PHE A 14 -3.86 -3.26 18.20
CA PHE A 14 -2.89 -2.88 17.16
C PHE A 14 -1.88 -1.81 17.63
N ARG A 15 -2.31 -0.83 18.43
CA ARG A 15 -1.41 0.19 19.00
C ARG A 15 -0.35 -0.43 19.92
N GLY A 16 -0.74 -1.41 20.75
CA GLY A 16 0.18 -2.14 21.62
C GLY A 16 1.14 -3.02 20.82
N PHE A 17 0.65 -3.66 19.76
CA PHE A 17 1.48 -4.34 18.77
C PHE A 17 2.54 -3.38 18.22
N TRP A 18 2.14 -2.24 17.65
CA TRP A 18 3.06 -1.28 17.05
C TRP A 18 4.11 -0.79 18.05
N LEU A 19 3.68 -0.28 19.21
CA LEU A 19 4.58 0.26 20.23
C LEU A 19 5.60 -0.78 20.71
N SER A 20 5.14 -1.99 21.04
CA SER A 20 6.03 -3.03 21.54
C SER A 20 7.03 -3.50 20.48
N HIS A 21 6.69 -3.40 19.19
CA HIS A 21 7.57 -3.76 18.08
C HIS A 21 8.60 -2.66 17.80
N GLN A 22 8.27 -1.39 17.99
CA GLN A 22 9.24 -0.28 17.89
C GLN A 22 10.40 -0.40 18.90
N MET A 23 10.25 -1.21 19.96
CA MET A 23 11.36 -1.47 20.90
C MET A 23 12.54 -2.22 20.27
N PHE A 24 12.50 -2.58 18.98
CA PHE A 24 13.57 -3.35 18.32
C PHE A 24 14.87 -2.55 18.32
N TYR A 25 14.80 -1.23 18.14
CA TYR A 25 15.95 -0.35 18.26
C TYR A 25 16.64 -0.51 19.61
N LEU A 26 15.87 -0.53 20.70
CA LEU A 26 16.40 -0.73 22.04
C LEU A 26 17.02 -2.13 22.19
N VAL A 27 16.37 -3.17 21.69
CA VAL A 27 16.90 -4.55 21.74
C VAL A 27 18.25 -4.64 21.00
N PHE A 28 18.38 -4.08 19.79
CA PHE A 28 19.65 -4.08 19.06
C PHE A 28 20.75 -3.30 19.78
N ILE A 29 20.43 -2.14 20.39
CA ILE A 29 21.38 -1.37 21.21
C ILE A 29 21.84 -2.21 22.41
N LEU A 30 20.90 -2.83 23.13
CA LEU A 30 21.21 -3.70 24.28
C LEU A 30 22.03 -4.93 23.86
N MET A 31 21.80 -5.50 22.67
CA MET A 31 22.60 -6.62 22.15
C MET A 31 24.06 -6.21 21.88
N ILE A 32 24.29 -4.99 21.37
CA ILE A 32 25.65 -4.45 21.20
C ILE A 32 26.30 -4.24 22.58
N LEU A 33 25.59 -3.62 23.53
CA LEU A 33 26.09 -3.37 24.88
C LEU A 33 26.34 -4.66 25.67
N HIS A 34 25.52 -5.69 25.49
CA HIS A 34 25.67 -6.98 26.13
C HIS A 34 27.01 -7.64 25.79
N GLY A 35 27.45 -7.55 24.53
CA GLY A 35 28.74 -8.05 24.09
C GLY A 35 29.95 -7.20 24.50
N ALA A 36 29.73 -5.95 24.94
CA ALA A 36 30.81 -5.01 25.25
C ALA A 36 31.60 -5.38 26.51
N GLY A 37 31.03 -6.20 27.40
CA GLY A 37 31.69 -6.65 28.62
C GLY A 37 32.77 -7.72 28.41
N ILE A 38 32.85 -8.35 27.22
CA ILE A 38 33.88 -9.33 26.83
C ILE A 38 34.10 -10.42 27.91
N LEU A 39 33.01 -10.94 28.50
CA LEU A 39 33.10 -11.87 29.63
C LEU A 39 33.66 -13.26 29.24
N VAL A 40 33.39 -13.70 28.01
CA VAL A 40 33.80 -15.02 27.50
C VAL A 40 34.62 -14.91 26.22
N GLN A 41 34.19 -14.05 25.29
CA GLN A 41 34.80 -13.87 23.98
C GLN A 41 34.59 -12.45 23.45
N ALA A 42 35.35 -12.08 22.43
CA ALA A 42 35.18 -10.82 21.72
C ALA A 42 33.77 -10.71 21.10
N PRO A 43 33.18 -9.51 21.02
CA PRO A 43 31.85 -9.32 20.47
C PRO A 43 31.85 -9.60 18.96
N ILE A 44 31.12 -10.63 18.53
CA ILE A 44 30.95 -10.97 17.11
C ILE A 44 29.60 -10.48 16.54
N PHE A 45 28.66 -10.06 17.38
CA PHE A 45 27.30 -9.68 16.93
C PHE A 45 27.29 -8.58 15.86
N TRP A 46 28.19 -7.60 15.97
CA TRP A 46 28.27 -6.48 15.03
C TRP A 46 28.58 -6.94 13.59
N THR A 47 29.33 -8.02 13.39
CA THR A 47 29.66 -8.54 12.06
C THR A 47 28.40 -9.08 11.36
N PHE A 48 27.51 -9.73 12.12
CA PHE A 48 26.21 -10.19 11.63
C PHE A 48 25.20 -9.05 11.45
N LEU A 49 25.39 -7.91 12.12
CA LEU A 49 24.49 -6.77 12.06
C LEU A 49 24.76 -5.85 10.85
N ILE A 50 26.03 -5.61 10.49
CA ILE A 50 26.40 -4.59 9.50
C ILE A 50 25.73 -4.81 8.14
N ALA A 51 25.79 -6.02 7.57
CA ALA A 51 25.26 -6.27 6.23
C ALA A 51 23.72 -6.11 6.17
N PRO A 52 22.92 -6.75 7.05
CA PRO A 52 21.48 -6.50 7.11
C PRO A 52 21.12 -5.05 7.42
N LEU A 53 21.85 -4.38 8.33
CA LEU A 53 21.59 -2.99 8.68
C LEU A 53 21.83 -2.05 7.48
N THR A 54 22.92 -2.28 6.75
CA THR A 54 23.24 -1.49 5.55
C THR A 54 22.15 -1.67 4.49
N MET A 55 21.72 -2.91 4.23
CA MET A 55 20.64 -3.20 3.29
C MET A 55 19.32 -2.53 3.70
N PHE A 56 18.98 -2.59 4.99
CA PHE A 56 17.78 -1.94 5.53
C PHE A 56 17.83 -0.41 5.40
N VAL A 57 18.97 0.21 5.74
CA VAL A 57 19.15 1.66 5.61
C VAL A 57 19.05 2.09 4.14
N LEU A 58 19.68 1.35 3.22
CA LEU A 58 19.57 1.63 1.79
C LEU A 58 18.13 1.53 1.29
N ASP A 59 17.39 0.47 1.65
CA ASP A 59 15.96 0.34 1.30
C ASP A 59 15.13 1.52 1.84
N LYS A 60 15.38 1.94 3.08
CA LYS A 60 14.70 3.11 3.67
C LYS A 60 15.06 4.42 2.97
N LEU A 61 16.32 4.63 2.62
CA LEU A 61 16.74 5.81 1.86
C LEU A 61 16.10 5.85 0.48
N ILE A 62 16.06 4.72 -0.24
CA ILE A 62 15.39 4.59 -1.54
C ILE A 62 13.88 4.81 -1.38
N SER A 63 13.26 4.33 -0.31
CA SER A 63 11.83 4.52 -0.04
C SER A 63 11.50 5.99 0.28
N LEU A 64 12.39 6.68 1.00
CA LEU A 64 12.25 8.10 1.35
C LEU A 64 12.56 9.03 0.17
N SER A 65 13.45 8.63 -0.74
CA SER A 65 13.79 9.43 -1.93
C SER A 65 12.68 9.43 -2.99
N ARG A 66 11.68 8.54 -2.88
CA ARG A 66 10.54 8.50 -3.81
C ARG A 66 9.63 9.70 -3.60
N ASN A 67 9.27 10.33 -4.71
CA ASN A 67 8.27 11.39 -4.72
C ASN A 67 6.88 10.82 -4.45
N LYS A 68 6.28 11.22 -3.33
CA LYS A 68 4.91 10.87 -2.97
C LYS A 68 4.00 11.99 -3.45
N THR A 69 3.11 11.67 -4.38
CA THR A 69 2.29 12.67 -5.07
C THR A 69 0.91 12.78 -4.40
N GLU A 70 0.49 13.99 -4.05
CA GLU A 70 -0.87 14.23 -3.57
C GLU A 70 -1.88 14.10 -4.73
N ILE A 71 -2.95 13.32 -4.51
CA ILE A 71 -4.03 13.09 -5.46
C ILE A 71 -5.39 13.35 -4.81
N ALA A 72 -6.29 13.96 -5.58
CA ALA A 72 -7.67 14.20 -5.17
C ALA A 72 -8.58 13.11 -5.75
N ILE A 73 -9.52 12.62 -4.92
CA ILE A 73 -10.56 11.69 -5.36
C ILE A 73 -11.57 12.48 -6.19
N THR A 74 -11.76 12.06 -7.45
CA THR A 74 -12.75 12.65 -8.36
C THR A 74 -14.10 11.97 -8.20
N LYS A 75 -14.10 10.64 -7.99
CA LYS A 75 -15.31 9.84 -7.85
C LYS A 75 -15.06 8.66 -6.93
N ALA A 76 -16.01 8.39 -6.04
CA ALA A 76 -16.01 7.21 -5.18
C ALA A 76 -17.34 6.45 -5.30
N GLU A 77 -17.26 5.13 -5.41
CA GLU A 77 -18.42 4.24 -5.52
C GLU A 77 -18.33 3.10 -4.51
N LEU A 78 -19.44 2.86 -3.80
CA LEU A 78 -19.59 1.74 -2.90
C LEU A 78 -20.20 0.56 -3.66
N LEU A 79 -19.35 -0.38 -4.06
CA LEU A 79 -19.75 -1.58 -4.79
C LEU A 79 -20.21 -2.69 -3.82
N PRO A 80 -20.97 -3.68 -4.33
CA PRO A 80 -21.31 -4.90 -3.61
C PRO A 80 -20.06 -5.67 -3.13
N SER A 81 -20.26 -6.63 -2.21
CA SER A 81 -19.18 -7.43 -1.63
C SER A 81 -18.09 -6.62 -0.92
N ALA A 82 -18.48 -5.49 -0.32
CA ALA A 82 -17.62 -4.61 0.47
C ALA A 82 -16.40 -4.08 -0.30
N VAL A 83 -16.58 -3.75 -1.59
CA VAL A 83 -15.54 -3.15 -2.43
C VAL A 83 -15.80 -1.66 -2.61
N THR A 84 -14.76 -0.85 -2.47
CA THR A 84 -14.80 0.60 -2.69
C THR A 84 -14.04 0.91 -3.98
N GLY A 85 -14.74 1.40 -4.99
CA GLY A 85 -14.15 1.89 -6.23
C GLY A 85 -13.76 3.35 -6.09
N LEU A 86 -12.48 3.67 -6.26
CA LEU A 86 -11.94 5.03 -6.19
C LEU A 86 -11.40 5.42 -7.56
N THR A 87 -11.77 6.61 -8.03
CA THR A 87 -11.25 7.20 -9.27
C THR A 87 -10.63 8.55 -8.95
N PHE A 88 -9.42 8.79 -9.46
CA PHE A 88 -8.65 10.00 -9.24
C PHE A 88 -8.06 10.50 -10.55
N LYS A 89 -7.77 11.80 -10.62
CA LYS A 89 -7.11 12.39 -11.77
C LYS A 89 -5.69 11.84 -11.88
N ARG A 90 -5.27 11.47 -13.08
CA ARG A 90 -3.90 11.02 -13.35
C ARG A 90 -2.91 12.19 -13.13
N PRO A 91 -1.86 12.02 -12.29
CA PRO A 91 -0.82 13.03 -12.15
C PRO A 91 -0.06 13.26 -13.46
N ALA A 92 0.43 14.48 -13.67
CA ALA A 92 1.23 14.80 -14.85
C ALA A 92 2.52 13.97 -14.86
N GLY A 93 2.81 13.32 -16.00
CA GLY A 93 3.98 12.45 -16.14
C GLY A 93 3.86 11.07 -15.46
N PHE A 94 2.69 10.70 -14.94
CA PHE A 94 2.48 9.37 -14.37
C PHE A 94 2.29 8.33 -15.48
N GLU A 95 3.34 7.60 -15.83
CA GLU A 95 3.29 6.51 -16.80
C GLU A 95 3.30 5.16 -16.10
N TYR A 96 2.42 4.23 -16.53
CA TYR A 96 2.35 2.89 -15.96
C TYR A 96 1.92 1.87 -17.02
N LYS A 97 2.08 0.59 -16.71
CA LYS A 97 1.68 -0.56 -17.51
C LYS A 97 0.55 -1.32 -16.82
N SER A 98 -0.35 -1.94 -17.60
CA SER A 98 -1.39 -2.84 -17.07
C SER A 98 -0.78 -3.88 -16.12
N GLY A 99 -1.47 -4.15 -15.01
CA GLY A 99 -1.01 -5.04 -13.94
C GLY A 99 -0.09 -4.40 -12.88
N GLN A 100 0.43 -3.20 -13.12
CA GLN A 100 1.18 -2.48 -12.08
C GLN A 100 0.27 -2.01 -10.93
N TRP A 101 0.88 -1.84 -9.76
CA TRP A 101 0.21 -1.44 -8.54
C TRP A 101 0.85 -0.19 -7.93
N VAL A 102 0.11 0.51 -7.10
CA VAL A 102 0.55 1.72 -6.40
C VAL A 102 0.35 1.56 -4.92
N ARG A 103 1.04 2.36 -4.12
CA ARG A 103 0.77 2.52 -2.69
C ARG A 103 0.00 3.80 -2.48
N ILE A 104 -1.06 3.74 -1.68
CA ILE A 104 -1.82 4.92 -1.29
C ILE A 104 -1.80 5.10 0.23
N ALA A 105 -1.77 6.36 0.68
CA ALA A 105 -1.96 6.74 2.07
C ALA A 105 -3.05 7.82 2.17
N CYS A 106 -3.71 7.89 3.33
CA CYS A 106 -4.76 8.87 3.63
C CYS A 106 -4.42 9.55 4.96
N LEU A 107 -4.04 10.84 4.93
CA LEU A 107 -3.61 11.56 6.14
C LEU A 107 -4.69 11.60 7.22
N ASP A 108 -5.96 11.67 6.81
CA ASP A 108 -7.11 11.72 7.73
C ASP A 108 -7.30 10.42 8.53
N LEU A 109 -6.76 9.30 8.05
CA LEU A 109 -6.86 7.98 8.69
C LEU A 109 -5.56 7.54 9.36
N GLY A 110 -4.44 8.15 9.00
CA GLY A 110 -3.12 7.84 9.51
C GLY A 110 -2.04 8.38 8.58
N ALA A 111 -1.22 9.30 9.09
CA ALA A 111 -0.31 10.09 8.27
C ALA A 111 0.77 9.28 7.52
N ASP A 112 1.09 8.06 7.96
CA ASP A 112 2.23 7.27 7.44
C ASP A 112 1.88 5.82 7.06
N GLU A 113 0.61 5.48 6.91
CA GLU A 113 0.18 4.13 6.52
C GLU A 113 -0.04 4.03 4.99
N TYR A 114 0.95 3.46 4.29
CA TYR A 114 0.90 3.21 2.85
C TYR A 114 0.44 1.78 2.55
N HIS A 115 -0.66 1.64 1.80
CA HIS A 115 -1.24 0.35 1.44
C HIS A 115 -1.15 0.09 -0.08
N PRO A 116 -0.71 -1.11 -0.51
CA PRO A 116 -0.57 -1.44 -1.92
C PRO A 116 -1.91 -1.85 -2.55
N PHE A 117 -2.21 -1.32 -3.74
CA PHE A 117 -3.35 -1.71 -4.56
C PHE A 117 -3.02 -1.70 -6.05
N THR A 118 -3.53 -2.71 -6.77
CA THR A 118 -3.39 -2.81 -8.22
C THR A 118 -4.23 -1.75 -8.93
N LEU A 119 -3.65 -1.11 -9.94
CA LEU A 119 -4.37 -0.18 -10.80
C LEU A 119 -5.36 -0.95 -11.67
N THR A 120 -6.64 -0.57 -11.62
CA THR A 120 -7.70 -1.19 -12.43
C THR A 120 -7.99 -0.43 -13.71
N SER A 121 -7.54 0.83 -13.81
CA SER A 121 -7.60 1.64 -15.02
C SER A 121 -6.61 1.15 -16.07
N ALA A 122 -6.90 1.39 -17.33
CA ALA A 122 -5.99 1.09 -18.43
C ALA A 122 -4.97 2.24 -18.65
N PRO A 123 -3.71 1.94 -19.06
CA PRO A 123 -2.65 2.95 -19.21
C PRO A 123 -2.94 4.14 -20.14
N HIS A 124 -3.94 4.02 -21.01
CA HIS A 124 -4.35 5.06 -21.96
C HIS A 124 -5.47 5.96 -21.42
N GLU A 125 -6.03 5.64 -20.24
CA GLU A 125 -7.05 6.47 -19.60
C GLU A 125 -6.41 7.70 -18.91
N ASP A 126 -7.13 8.82 -18.91
CA ASP A 126 -6.73 10.08 -18.26
C ASP A 126 -6.99 10.10 -16.76
N PHE A 127 -7.55 9.03 -16.23
CA PHE A 127 -7.81 8.82 -14.82
C PHE A 127 -7.14 7.54 -14.34
N LEU A 128 -6.96 7.44 -13.03
CA LEU A 128 -6.51 6.24 -12.38
C LEU A 128 -7.64 5.71 -11.51
N SER A 129 -7.81 4.38 -11.49
CA SER A 129 -8.83 3.74 -10.66
C SER A 129 -8.27 2.60 -9.81
N LEU A 130 -8.86 2.43 -8.64
CA LEU A 130 -8.54 1.38 -7.67
C LEU A 130 -9.83 0.74 -7.15
N HIS A 131 -9.79 -0.56 -6.92
CA HIS A 131 -10.88 -1.32 -6.29
C HIS A 131 -10.38 -1.93 -4.99
N ILE A 132 -10.84 -1.40 -3.86
CA ILE A 132 -10.33 -1.74 -2.53
C ILE A 132 -11.37 -2.57 -1.78
N ARG A 133 -11.03 -3.81 -1.41
CA ARG A 133 -11.89 -4.63 -0.55
C ARG A 133 -11.72 -4.23 0.92
N ALA A 134 -12.82 -4.03 1.63
CA ALA A 134 -12.83 -3.71 3.05
C ALA A 134 -12.58 -4.98 3.90
N VAL A 135 -11.31 -5.26 4.16
CA VAL A 135 -10.85 -6.46 4.90
C VAL A 135 -10.15 -6.16 6.22
N GLY A 136 -9.72 -4.91 6.43
CA GLY A 136 -8.97 -4.50 7.62
C GLY A 136 -9.35 -3.09 8.06
N PRO A 137 -8.85 -2.62 9.21
CA PRO A 137 -9.22 -1.34 9.78
C PRO A 137 -9.05 -0.18 8.80
N TRP A 138 -7.88 -0.11 8.15
CA TRP A 138 -7.59 0.96 7.18
C TRP A 138 -8.54 0.95 5.98
N THR A 139 -8.82 -0.23 5.38
CA THR A 139 -9.70 -0.33 4.20
C THR A 139 -11.18 -0.14 4.54
N MET A 140 -11.61 -0.51 5.74
CA MET A 140 -12.94 -0.20 6.27
C MET A 140 -13.09 1.31 6.51
N ASN A 141 -12.10 1.95 7.14
CA ASN A 141 -12.12 3.38 7.41
C ASN A 141 -12.14 4.22 6.12
N ILE A 142 -11.39 3.83 5.07
CA ILE A 142 -11.47 4.47 3.75
C ILE A 142 -12.89 4.37 3.18
N ARG A 143 -13.51 3.19 3.27
CA ARG A 143 -14.88 2.96 2.79
C ARG A 143 -15.88 3.87 3.49
N GLU A 144 -15.76 4.02 4.80
CA GLU A 144 -16.62 4.92 5.58
C GLU A 144 -16.35 6.40 5.27
N ALA A 145 -15.08 6.78 5.08
CA ALA A 145 -14.69 8.16 4.77
C ALA A 145 -15.23 8.66 3.43
N VAL A 146 -15.46 7.76 2.47
CA VAL A 146 -16.05 8.08 1.16
C VAL A 146 -17.54 7.75 1.06
N ASP A 147 -18.17 7.24 2.12
CA ASP A 147 -19.60 6.93 2.13
C ASP A 147 -20.41 8.23 1.97
N PRO A 148 -21.30 8.32 0.97
CA PRO A 148 -22.19 9.47 0.81
C PRO A 148 -22.92 9.83 2.11
N LYS A 149 -23.38 8.84 2.88
CA LYS A 149 -24.07 9.10 4.16
C LYS A 149 -23.18 9.76 5.20
N ALA A 150 -21.88 9.46 5.20
CA ALA A 150 -20.90 10.10 6.08
C ALA A 150 -20.56 11.51 5.58
N LEU A 151 -20.44 11.70 4.27
CA LEU A 151 -20.17 13.02 3.65
C LEU A 151 -21.31 14.02 3.84
N HIS A 152 -22.55 13.53 4.00
CA HIS A 152 -23.75 14.35 4.24
C HIS A 152 -24.15 14.44 5.72
N LYS A 153 -23.42 13.80 6.65
CA LYS A 153 -23.68 13.88 8.10
C LYS A 153 -22.75 14.91 8.75
N GLY A 154 -23.25 16.12 8.97
CA GLY A 154 -22.56 17.17 9.70
C GLY A 154 -23.19 18.56 9.52
N ALA A 155 -22.68 19.55 10.26
CA ALA A 155 -23.11 20.97 10.13
C ALA A 155 -22.76 21.59 8.77
N VAL A 156 -21.89 20.92 7.99
CA VAL A 156 -21.48 21.31 6.64
C VAL A 156 -22.06 20.27 5.68
N ARG A 157 -23.03 20.68 4.85
CA ARG A 157 -23.44 19.89 3.68
C ARG A 157 -22.25 19.80 2.72
N ASP A 158 -22.02 18.62 2.15
CA ASP A 158 -21.01 18.35 1.12
C ASP A 158 -19.55 18.44 1.61
N LYS A 159 -19.20 17.65 2.63
CA LYS A 159 -17.78 17.47 3.00
C LYS A 159 -16.99 16.96 1.78
N PRO A 160 -15.83 17.54 1.44
CA PRO A 160 -15.01 17.04 0.33
C PRO A 160 -14.42 15.67 0.66
N TYR A 161 -14.11 14.90 -0.39
CA TYR A 161 -13.39 13.65 -0.23
C TYR A 161 -12.02 13.85 0.44
N PRO A 162 -11.54 12.86 1.21
CA PRO A 162 -10.21 12.92 1.79
C PRO A 162 -9.12 12.96 0.70
N LYS A 163 -8.03 13.65 1.01
CA LYS A 163 -6.84 13.69 0.14
C LYS A 163 -6.02 12.43 0.31
N LEU A 164 -5.52 11.89 -0.80
CA LEU A 164 -4.68 10.70 -0.80
C LEU A 164 -3.27 11.03 -1.29
N TYR A 165 -2.29 10.24 -0.85
CA TYR A 165 -0.91 10.31 -1.33
C TYR A 165 -0.58 9.03 -2.07
N LEU A 166 -0.13 9.17 -3.32
CA LEU A 166 0.24 8.08 -4.21
C LEU A 166 1.76 7.92 -4.29
N ASP A 167 2.23 6.68 -4.16
CA ASP A 167 3.62 6.26 -4.35
C ASP A 167 3.63 5.09 -5.36
N GLY A 168 4.49 5.16 -6.38
CA GLY A 168 4.54 4.19 -7.48
C GLY A 168 4.68 4.85 -8.86
N PRO A 169 4.50 4.08 -9.95
CA PRO A 169 4.01 2.70 -10.00
C PRO A 169 5.05 1.65 -9.58
N PHE A 170 4.56 0.49 -9.15
CA PHE A 170 5.35 -0.70 -8.79
C PHE A 170 4.91 -1.91 -9.61
N GLY A 171 5.83 -2.88 -9.74
CA GLY A 171 5.64 -4.07 -10.56
C GLY A 171 6.30 -3.92 -11.92
N GLU A 172 6.73 -5.03 -12.51
CA GLU A 172 7.57 -5.02 -13.70
C GLU A 172 6.76 -4.86 -15.01
N GLY A 173 5.43 -5.04 -14.93
CA GLY A 173 4.52 -4.84 -16.06
C GLY A 173 4.88 -5.73 -17.25
N HIS A 174 5.15 -7.01 -16.99
CA HIS A 174 5.43 -8.01 -18.02
C HIS A 174 4.23 -8.13 -18.96
N GLN A 175 4.41 -7.70 -20.21
CA GLN A 175 3.35 -7.68 -21.23
C GLN A 175 3.77 -8.45 -22.47
N ASP A 176 4.28 -9.67 -22.28
CA ASP A 176 4.67 -10.53 -23.40
C ASP A 176 3.47 -11.07 -24.18
N TRP A 177 2.24 -10.81 -23.70
CA TRP A 177 1.02 -11.24 -24.35
C TRP A 177 0.80 -10.66 -25.75
N TYR A 178 1.41 -9.52 -26.12
CA TYR A 178 1.34 -8.98 -27.50
C TYR A 178 1.97 -9.92 -28.54
N LYS A 179 2.82 -10.85 -28.10
CA LYS A 179 3.54 -11.77 -28.97
C LYS A 179 2.65 -12.93 -29.44
N TYR A 180 1.43 -13.06 -28.91
CA TYR A 180 0.54 -14.17 -29.16
C TYR A 180 -0.78 -13.68 -29.78
N GLU A 181 -1.27 -14.42 -30.77
CA GLU A 181 -2.56 -14.14 -31.44
C GLU A 181 -3.76 -14.43 -30.52
N TRP A 182 -3.64 -15.48 -29.70
CA TRP A 182 -4.68 -15.92 -28.77
C TRP A 182 -4.16 -15.83 -27.33
N LEU A 183 -4.95 -15.22 -26.45
CA LEU A 183 -4.61 -15.04 -25.03
C LEU A 183 -5.74 -15.56 -24.14
N TYR A 184 -5.39 -16.43 -23.20
CA TYR A 184 -6.28 -16.87 -22.13
C TYR A 184 -5.83 -16.24 -20.81
N LEU A 185 -6.59 -15.26 -20.32
CA LEU A 185 -6.36 -14.64 -19.01
C LEU A 185 -7.10 -15.45 -17.93
N ILE A 186 -6.35 -16.08 -17.03
CA ILE A 186 -6.90 -16.85 -15.90
C ILE A 186 -6.58 -16.09 -14.62
N SER A 187 -7.60 -15.84 -13.80
CA SER A 187 -7.42 -15.22 -12.48
C SER A 187 -8.34 -15.83 -11.44
N SER A 188 -7.86 -15.88 -10.20
CA SER A 188 -8.69 -16.19 -9.05
C SER A 188 -9.40 -14.93 -8.51
N THR A 189 -10.43 -15.12 -7.70
CA THR A 189 -11.31 -14.06 -7.17
C THR A 189 -10.60 -13.00 -6.33
N SER A 190 -9.37 -13.27 -5.86
CA SER A 190 -8.53 -12.28 -5.15
C SER A 190 -7.67 -11.43 -6.08
N HIS A 191 -7.48 -11.84 -7.34
CA HIS A 191 -6.58 -11.20 -8.30
C HIS A 191 -7.28 -10.64 -9.56
N LEU A 192 -8.62 -10.65 -9.60
CA LEU A 192 -9.42 -10.23 -10.78
C LEU A 192 -9.13 -8.81 -11.29
N LEU A 193 -8.51 -7.96 -10.47
CA LEU A 193 -8.24 -6.56 -10.78
C LEU A 193 -7.15 -6.38 -11.85
N GLU A 194 -6.14 -7.25 -11.88
CA GLU A 194 -5.05 -7.19 -12.87
C GLU A 194 -5.52 -7.59 -14.29
N PRO A 195 -6.28 -8.69 -14.47
CA PRO A 195 -6.92 -9.01 -15.73
C PRO A 195 -7.90 -7.93 -16.20
N ASP A 196 -8.62 -7.24 -15.31
CA ASP A 196 -9.55 -6.17 -15.71
C ASP A 196 -8.80 -4.99 -16.37
N SER A 197 -7.69 -4.55 -15.76
CA SER A 197 -6.82 -3.50 -16.34
C SER A 197 -6.20 -3.91 -17.69
N THR A 198 -5.96 -5.22 -17.87
CA THR A 198 -5.38 -5.79 -19.09
C THR A 198 -6.45 -5.94 -20.16
N ALA A 199 -7.63 -6.46 -19.81
CA ALA A 199 -8.77 -6.64 -20.71
C ALA A 199 -9.28 -5.31 -21.27
N ARG A 200 -9.41 -4.27 -20.42
CA ARG A 200 -9.80 -2.93 -20.86
C ARG A 200 -8.82 -2.30 -21.84
N ARG A 201 -7.54 -2.69 -21.76
CA ARG A 201 -6.54 -2.27 -22.75
C ARG A 201 -6.79 -2.89 -24.13
N PHE A 202 -7.36 -4.10 -24.21
CA PHE A 202 -7.66 -4.74 -25.49
C PHE A 202 -8.93 -4.20 -26.14
N THR A 203 -9.97 -3.91 -25.35
CA THR A 203 -11.28 -3.52 -25.87
C THR A 203 -11.32 -2.14 -26.53
N SER A 204 -10.26 -1.33 -26.41
CA SER A 204 -10.15 -0.01 -27.07
C SER A 204 -9.42 -0.02 -28.41
N PHE A 205 -8.90 -1.17 -28.87
CA PHE A 205 -8.28 -1.35 -30.19
C PHE A 205 -9.19 -2.07 -31.20
N GLY A 206 -10.49 -2.17 -30.92
CA GLY A 206 -11.52 -2.73 -31.81
C GLY A 206 -12.37 -1.67 -32.49
#